data_AF-A0A136LMV6-F1
#
_entry.id   AF-A0A136LMV6-F1
#
_cell.length_a   1.000
_cell.length_b   1.000
_cell.length_c   1.000
_cell.angle_alpha   90.00
_cell.angle_beta   90.00
_cell.angle_gamma   90.00
#
_symmetry.space_group_name_H-M   'P 1'
#
loop_
_entity.id
_entity.type
_entity.pdbx_description
1 polymer ?
#
loop_
_entity_poly.entity_id
_entity_poly.type
_entity_poly.pdbx_seq_one_letter_code
_entity_poly.pdbx_strand_id
1 'polypeptide(L)'
;MPLFMDIHHHVEGLTADAVAGAHQADLKTQEKYGVKYLRYWFDEDTGKVFCLVEAPNQEAAIAVHREAHGLVADEIIKVKEGV
;
A
#
# COMPACT_ATOMS: atom_id res chain seq x y z
N MET A 1 11.19 -11.76 -1.50
CA MET A 1 10.72 -11.51 -0.11
C MET A 1 9.24 -11.90 0.01
N PRO A 2 8.61 -11.98 1.20
CA PRO A 2 7.19 -12.30 1.27
C PRO A 2 6.31 -11.21 0.64
N LEU A 3 5.13 -11.64 0.16
CA LEU A 3 4.10 -10.75 -0.36
C LEU A 3 3.07 -10.41 0.71
N PHE A 4 2.60 -9.19 0.67
CA PHE A 4 1.53 -8.67 1.51
C PHE A 4 0.49 -7.97 0.64
N MET A 5 -0.78 -8.13 1.02
CA MET A 5 -1.89 -7.32 0.54
C MET A 5 -2.22 -6.32 1.62
N ASP A 6 -2.00 -5.04 1.37
CA ASP A 6 -2.56 -3.97 2.20
C ASP A 6 -3.96 -3.58 1.71
N ILE A 7 -4.83 -3.20 2.65
CA ILE A 7 -6.20 -2.79 2.38
C ILE A 7 -6.52 -1.55 3.20
N HIS A 8 -7.02 -0.52 2.52
CA HIS A 8 -7.65 0.65 3.14
C HIS A 8 -9.16 0.59 2.86
N HIS A 9 -10.01 0.76 3.87
CA HIS A 9 -11.46 0.56 3.73
C HIS A 9 -12.27 1.82 3.46
N HIS A 10 -11.80 3.00 3.88
CA HIS A 10 -12.59 4.24 3.83
C HIS A 10 -11.69 5.47 3.61
N VAL A 11 -10.99 5.51 2.48
CA VAL A 11 -10.20 6.70 2.11
C VAL A 11 -11.17 7.82 1.69
N GLU A 12 -11.40 8.78 2.58
CA GLU A 12 -12.24 9.94 2.30
C GLU A 12 -11.68 10.76 1.12
N GLY A 13 -12.54 11.08 0.15
CA GLY A 13 -12.13 11.85 -1.03
C GLY A 13 -11.19 11.10 -1.97
N LEU A 14 -11.22 9.76 -1.96
CA LEU A 14 -10.47 8.94 -2.90
C LEU A 14 -10.78 9.34 -4.35
N THR A 15 -9.74 9.69 -5.08
CA THR A 15 -9.76 9.90 -6.52
C THR A 15 -8.57 9.18 -7.15
N ALA A 16 -8.65 8.90 -8.45
CA ALA A 16 -7.55 8.35 -9.23
C ALA A 16 -6.24 9.13 -9.06
N ASP A 17 -6.32 10.47 -9.07
CA ASP A 17 -5.14 11.34 -8.89
C ASP A 17 -4.61 11.28 -7.46
N ALA A 18 -5.48 11.24 -6.45
CA ALA A 18 -5.08 11.15 -5.06
C ALA A 18 -4.36 9.82 -4.75
N VAL A 19 -4.92 8.68 -5.20
CA VAL A 19 -4.29 7.37 -5.00
C VAL A 19 -2.99 7.22 -5.80
N ALA A 20 -2.93 7.77 -7.02
CA ALA A 20 -1.70 7.79 -7.79
C ALA A 20 -0.62 8.62 -7.07
N GLY A 21 -0.98 9.77 -6.50
CA GLY A 21 -0.09 10.61 -5.70
C GLY A 21 0.44 9.89 -4.46
N ALA A 22 -0.44 9.22 -3.70
CA ALA A 22 -0.06 8.43 -2.52
C ALA A 22 0.89 7.29 -2.91
N HIS A 23 0.55 6.52 -3.95
CA HIS A 23 1.39 5.43 -4.44
C HIS A 23 2.77 5.94 -4.91
N GLN A 24 2.84 7.09 -5.57
CA GLN A 24 4.13 7.70 -5.93
C GLN A 24 4.95 8.13 -4.70
N ALA A 25 4.31 8.53 -3.61
CA ALA A 25 5.01 8.81 -2.35
C ALA A 25 5.56 7.51 -1.73
N ASP A 26 4.79 6.43 -1.72
CA ASP A 26 5.26 5.11 -1.29
C ASP A 26 6.49 4.67 -2.07
N LEU A 27 6.44 4.79 -3.41
CA LEU A 27 7.55 4.38 -4.29
C LEU A 27 8.85 5.17 -4.02
N LYS A 28 8.75 6.44 -3.62
CA LYS A 28 9.92 7.27 -3.26
C LYS A 28 10.53 6.87 -1.92
N THR A 29 9.71 6.33 -1.01
CA THR A 29 10.12 5.97 0.36
C THR A 29 10.55 4.51 0.49
N GLN A 30 10.04 3.61 -0.35
CA GLN A 30 10.12 2.16 -0.21
C GLN A 30 11.54 1.60 -0.01
N GLU A 31 12.55 2.15 -0.71
CA GLU A 31 13.93 1.61 -0.69
C GLU A 31 14.56 1.70 0.71
N LYS A 32 14.21 2.75 1.48
CA LYS A 32 14.69 2.94 2.85
C LYS A 32 14.32 1.78 3.78
N TYR A 33 13.22 1.10 3.48
CA TYR A 33 12.66 0.01 4.28
C TYR A 33 12.85 -1.37 3.63
N GLY A 34 13.54 -1.43 2.48
CA GLY A 34 13.66 -2.66 1.70
C GLY A 34 12.31 -3.16 1.18
N VAL A 35 11.35 -2.27 0.95
CA VAL A 35 10.01 -2.58 0.47
C VAL A 35 9.94 -2.36 -1.05
N LYS A 36 9.07 -3.12 -1.71
CA LYS A 36 8.73 -2.93 -3.12
C LYS A 36 7.23 -2.97 -3.33
N TYR A 37 6.64 -1.82 -3.68
CA TYR A 37 5.24 -1.77 -4.12
C TYR A 37 5.14 -2.27 -5.56
N LEU A 38 4.31 -3.29 -5.77
CA LEU A 38 4.23 -4.01 -7.05
C LEU A 38 3.07 -3.53 -7.92
N ARG A 39 1.86 -3.52 -7.35
CA ARG A 39 0.60 -3.19 -8.03
C ARG A 39 -0.34 -2.57 -7.02
N TYR A 40 -1.30 -1.78 -7.50
CA TYR A 40 -2.42 -1.31 -6.69
C TYR A 40 -3.72 -1.29 -7.50
N TRP A 41 -4.83 -1.35 -6.78
CA TRP A 41 -6.18 -1.17 -7.28
C TRP A 41 -6.93 -0.26 -6.32
N PHE A 42 -7.96 0.40 -6.83
CA PHE A 42 -8.80 1.27 -6.02
C PHE A 42 -10.24 1.22 -6.52
N ASP A 43 -11.16 1.51 -5.61
CA ASP A 43 -12.59 1.62 -5.85
C ASP A 43 -13.04 2.98 -5.29
N GLU A 44 -13.20 3.96 -6.19
CA GLU A 44 -13.60 5.32 -5.83
C GLU A 44 -14.97 5.36 -5.15
N ASP A 45 -15.90 4.47 -5.52
CA ASP A 45 -17.26 4.48 -4.99
C ASP A 45 -17.30 4.06 -3.51
N THR A 46 -16.42 3.14 -3.11
CA THR A 46 -16.35 2.65 -1.72
C THR A 46 -15.22 3.26 -0.90
N GLY A 47 -14.28 3.97 -1.53
CA GLY A 47 -13.08 4.50 -0.86
C GLY A 47 -12.04 3.42 -0.56
N LYS A 48 -12.07 2.28 -1.26
CA LYS A 48 -11.14 1.17 -1.01
C LYS A 48 -9.88 1.27 -1.84
N VAL A 49 -8.75 0.95 -1.23
CA VAL A 49 -7.45 0.83 -1.90
C VAL A 49 -6.81 -0.49 -1.51
N PHE A 50 -6.20 -1.15 -2.48
CA PHE A 50 -5.50 -2.41 -2.32
C PHE A 50 -4.12 -2.27 -2.94
N CYS A 51 -3.04 -2.52 -2.19
CA CYS A 51 -1.70 -2.63 -2.80
C CYS A 51 -1.10 -4.01 -2.53
N LEU A 52 -0.47 -4.55 -3.58
CA LEU A 52 0.38 -5.72 -3.48
C LEU A 52 1.82 -5.27 -3.24
N VAL A 53 2.38 -5.70 -2.13
CA VAL A 53 3.68 -5.25 -1.64
C VAL A 53 4.59 -6.43 -1.38
N GLU A 54 5.82 -6.36 -1.85
CA GLU A 54 6.90 -7.25 -1.43
C GLU A 54 7.71 -6.56 -0.32
N ALA A 55 7.78 -7.14 0.87
CA ALA A 55 8.40 -6.50 2.04
C ALA A 55 9.11 -7.53 2.93
N PRO A 56 10.07 -7.12 3.78
CA PRO A 56 10.77 -8.06 4.67
C PRO A 56 9.84 -8.57 5.79
N ASN A 57 8.93 -7.71 6.25
CA ASN A 57 7.88 -8.00 7.23
C ASN A 57 6.74 -6.97 7.09
N GLN A 58 5.67 -7.14 7.86
CA GLN A 58 4.50 -6.26 7.83
C GLN A 58 4.84 -4.85 8.35
N GLU A 59 5.70 -4.75 9.36
CA GLU A 59 6.09 -3.49 9.99
C GLU A 59 6.83 -2.57 9.01
N ALA A 60 7.63 -3.13 8.10
CA ALA A 60 8.33 -2.38 7.07
C ALA A 60 7.35 -1.77 6.05
N ALA A 61 6.32 -2.52 5.63
CA ALA A 61 5.26 -1.97 4.76
C ALA A 61 4.49 -0.84 5.46
N ILE A 62 4.14 -1.03 6.75
CA ILE A 62 3.51 0.04 7.58
C ILE A 62 4.39 1.28 7.64
N ALA A 63 5.70 1.10 7.82
CA ALA A 63 6.63 2.21 7.97
C ALA A 63 6.72 3.05 6.70
N VAL A 64 6.64 2.44 5.51
CA VAL A 64 6.60 3.18 4.24
C VAL A 64 5.39 4.09 4.18
N HIS A 65 4.17 3.55 4.33
CA HIS A 65 2.94 4.35 4.31
C HIS A 65 2.96 5.48 5.35
N ARG A 66 3.40 5.17 6.58
CA ARG A 66 3.48 6.15 7.67
C ARG A 66 4.42 7.31 7.33
N GLU A 67 5.58 7.04 6.74
CA GLU A 67 6.55 8.08 6.36
C GLU A 67 6.16 8.80 5.06
N ALA A 68 5.61 8.07 4.07
CA ALA A 68 5.28 8.60 2.76
C ALA A 68 4.13 9.61 2.79
N HIS A 69 3.04 9.29 3.50
CA HIS A 69 1.84 10.11 3.52
C HIS A 69 1.02 10.01 4.82
N GLY A 70 1.44 9.19 5.79
CA GLY A 70 0.80 9.08 7.11
C GLY A 70 -0.46 8.20 7.15
N LEU A 71 -1.00 7.80 6.00
CA LEU A 71 -2.17 6.92 5.90
C LEU A 71 -1.72 5.46 6.00
N VAL A 72 -1.85 4.85 7.17
CA VAL A 72 -1.53 3.42 7.35
C VAL A 72 -2.71 2.56 6.91
N ALA A 73 -2.44 1.43 6.27
CA ALA A 73 -3.47 0.46 5.90
C ALA A 73 -4.22 -0.09 7.10
N ASP A 74 -5.52 -0.35 6.92
CA ASP A 74 -6.40 -0.93 7.94
C ASP A 74 -6.10 -2.42 8.13
N GLU A 75 -5.74 -3.11 7.03
CA GLU A 75 -5.31 -4.50 7.04
C GLU A 75 -4.01 -4.66 6.25
N ILE A 76 -3.13 -5.52 6.73
CA ILE A 76 -1.97 -6.00 5.96
C ILE A 76 -1.87 -7.50 6.17
N ILE A 77 -2.10 -8.24 5.09
CA ILE A 77 -2.24 -9.70 5.12
C ILE A 77 -1.08 -10.29 4.34
N LYS A 78 -0.32 -11.20 4.95
CA LYS A 78 0.68 -11.98 4.21
C LYS A 78 -0.03 -12.91 3.23
N VAL A 79 0.26 -12.77 1.93
CA VAL A 79 -0.40 -13.52 0.86
C VAL A 79 0.59 -14.40 0.10
N LYS A 80 0.04 -15.32 -0.69
CA LYS A 80 0.77 -16.09 -1.71
C LYS A 80 0.08 -15.88 -3.04
N GLU A 81 0.86 -15.60 -4.07
CA GLU A 81 0.35 -15.57 -5.44
C GLU A 81 -0.05 -16.98 -5.87
N GLY A 82 -1.25 -17.11 -6.47
CA GLY A 82 -1.69 -18.35 -7.08
C GLY A 82 -1.04 -18.51 -8.46
N VAL A 83 -0.62 -19.73 -8.77
CA VAL A 83 -0.11 -20.14 -10.10
C VAL A 83 -1.16 -20.92 -10.87
#